data_AF-A0A9Q1JKD5-F1
#
_entry.id   AF-A0A9Q1JKD5-F1
#
_cell.length_a   1.000
_cell.length_b   1.000
_cell.length_c   1.000
_cell.angle_alpha   90.00
_cell.angle_beta   90.00
_cell.angle_gamma   90.00
#
_symmetry.space_group_name_H-M   'P 1'
#
loop_
_entity.id
_entity.type
_entity.pdbx_description
1 polymer ?
#
loop_
_entity_poly.entity_id
_entity_poly.type
_entity_poly.pdbx_seq_one_letter_code
_entity_poly.pdbx_strand_id
1 'polypeptide(L)'
;MRKGRLFNRPTAIILILVSICCLVVVIMSMLNLPEIPTGDSEIEFQQSSELGKFGEMMLEMLPTDLAFTVFVPSERAFEHDLGLRGNHSLSSEEWNNTYATVSRVLGFSAVPRKIYSDSIPIGKEKSFDSISGFELYVSKDLEGELVVNGVRSKWVDMQKGELVVHIMEGVIMDAQFEQSVRPDDERGGGRLCFTH
;
A
#
# COMPACT_ATOMS: atom_id res chain seq x y z
N MET A 1 -34.94 -36.99 -48.16
CA MET A 1 -34.42 -36.21 -47.02
C MET A 1 -33.83 -37.20 -46.00
N ARG A 2 -32.49 -37.23 -45.87
CA ARG A 2 -31.72 -38.26 -45.14
C ARG A 2 -31.73 -37.96 -43.63
N LYS A 3 -32.45 -38.75 -42.83
CA LYS A 3 -32.38 -38.72 -41.35
C LYS A 3 -31.03 -39.29 -40.90
N GLY A 4 -30.18 -38.43 -40.34
CA GLY A 4 -28.84 -38.76 -39.88
C GLY A 4 -28.86 -39.77 -38.72
N ARG A 5 -28.15 -40.88 -38.90
CA ARG A 5 -27.79 -41.81 -37.83
C ARG A 5 -26.64 -41.19 -37.02
N LEU A 6 -26.94 -40.50 -35.93
CA LEU A 6 -25.93 -39.90 -35.07
C LEU A 6 -26.35 -39.99 -33.60
N PHE A 7 -26.39 -41.20 -33.05
CA PHE A 7 -26.23 -41.50 -31.62
C PHE A 7 -26.51 -42.98 -31.47
N ASN A 8 -25.51 -43.79 -31.09
CA ASN A 8 -25.68 -45.14 -30.53
C ASN A 8 -24.32 -45.77 -30.16
N ARG A 9 -23.31 -44.95 -29.84
CA ARG A 9 -22.04 -45.44 -29.30
C ARG A 9 -21.75 -44.72 -27.98
N PRO A 10 -21.80 -45.42 -26.83
CA PRO A 10 -21.62 -44.79 -25.52
C PRO A 10 -20.26 -44.07 -25.41
N THR A 11 -19.26 -44.54 -26.16
CA THR A 11 -17.95 -43.89 -26.29
C THR A 11 -18.02 -42.49 -26.92
N ALA A 12 -18.88 -42.27 -27.92
CA ALA A 12 -19.04 -40.96 -28.55
C ALA A 12 -19.72 -39.96 -27.61
N ILE A 13 -20.64 -40.43 -26.77
CA ILE A 13 -21.34 -39.61 -25.77
C ILE A 13 -20.34 -39.12 -24.71
N ILE A 14 -19.50 -40.03 -24.22
CA ILE A 14 -18.46 -39.71 -23.22
C ILE A 14 -17.47 -38.69 -23.79
N LEU A 15 -17.00 -38.88 -25.04
CA LEU A 15 -16.08 -37.94 -25.69
C LEU A 15 -16.68 -36.54 -25.86
N ILE A 16 -17.97 -36.45 -26.21
CA ILE A 16 -18.68 -35.16 -26.32
C ILE A 16 -18.79 -34.49 -24.95
N LEU A 17 -19.15 -35.23 -23.90
CA LEU A 17 -19.23 -34.72 -22.53
C LEU A 17 -17.88 -34.19 -22.03
N VAL A 18 -16.80 -34.95 -22.21
CA VAL A 18 -15.45 -34.52 -21.84
C VAL A 18 -15.04 -33.26 -22.61
N SER A 19 -15.30 -33.22 -23.92
CA SER A 19 -15.00 -32.05 -24.74
C SER A 19 -15.75 -30.80 -24.29
N ILE A 20 -17.02 -30.94 -23.92
CA ILE A 20 -17.84 -29.83 -23.41
C ILE A 20 -17.29 -29.36 -22.05
N CYS A 21 -16.98 -30.28 -21.13
CA CYS A 21 -16.37 -29.94 -19.84
C CYS A 21 -15.05 -29.20 -20.01
N CYS A 22 -14.16 -29.65 -20.90
CA CYS A 22 -12.90 -28.97 -21.19
C CYS A 22 -13.15 -27.56 -21.72
N LEU A 23 -14.11 -27.39 -22.64
CA LEU A 23 -14.43 -26.10 -23.22
C LEU A 23 -15.01 -25.13 -22.18
N VAL A 24 -15.86 -25.62 -21.27
CA VAL A 24 -16.37 -24.83 -20.13
C VAL A 24 -15.24 -24.40 -19.19
N VAL A 25 -14.31 -25.28 -18.84
CA VAL A 25 -13.16 -24.92 -17.99
C VAL A 25 -12.27 -23.87 -18.66
N VAL A 26 -12.01 -24.00 -19.96
CA VAL A 26 -11.25 -23.00 -20.74
C VAL A 26 -11.99 -21.67 -20.77
N ILE A 27 -13.31 -21.68 -21.01
CA ILE A 27 -14.13 -20.46 -21.00
C ILE A 27 -14.12 -19.82 -19.60
N MET A 28 -14.32 -20.58 -18.53
CA MET A 28 -14.26 -20.05 -17.17
C MET A 28 -12.86 -19.51 -16.81
N SER A 29 -11.80 -20.11 -17.34
CA SER A 29 -10.43 -19.63 -17.15
C SER A 29 -10.15 -18.34 -17.94
N MET A 30 -10.73 -18.18 -19.13
CA MET A 30 -10.62 -16.97 -19.95
C MET A 30 -11.57 -15.85 -19.51
N LEU A 31 -12.71 -16.20 -18.91
CA LEU A 31 -13.68 -15.26 -18.33
C LEU A 31 -13.29 -14.80 -16.92
N ASN A 32 -12.36 -15.50 -16.25
CA ASN A 32 -11.61 -14.99 -15.09
C ASN A 32 -10.54 -13.97 -15.52
N LEU A 33 -10.88 -13.10 -16.48
CA LEU A 33 -10.14 -11.87 -16.65
C LEU A 33 -10.43 -11.05 -15.40
N PRO A 34 -9.43 -10.64 -14.59
CA PRO A 34 -9.70 -9.69 -13.53
C PRO A 34 -10.34 -8.48 -14.20
N GLU A 35 -11.59 -8.20 -13.83
CA GLU A 35 -12.24 -6.95 -14.18
C GLU A 35 -11.27 -5.86 -13.72
N ILE A 36 -10.69 -5.13 -14.66
CA ILE A 36 -9.97 -3.91 -14.32
C ILE A 36 -11.04 -3.06 -13.65
N PRO A 37 -10.97 -2.81 -12.33
CA PRO A 37 -11.89 -1.89 -11.75
C PRO A 37 -11.45 -0.55 -12.33
N THR A 38 -12.21 -0.06 -13.31
CA THR A 38 -12.25 1.37 -13.63
C THR A 38 -12.94 2.04 -12.44
N GLY A 39 -12.27 1.97 -11.30
CA GLY A 39 -12.61 2.68 -10.09
C GLY A 39 -12.14 4.10 -10.29
N ASP A 40 -12.87 4.84 -11.12
CA ASP A 40 -13.09 6.26 -10.88
C ASP A 40 -13.95 6.41 -9.62
N SER A 41 -13.51 5.80 -8.50
CA SER A 41 -13.86 6.30 -7.19
C SER A 41 -13.03 7.57 -7.07
N GLU A 42 -13.63 8.68 -7.50
CA GLU A 42 -13.32 10.00 -6.97
C GLU A 42 -12.98 9.81 -5.50
N ILE A 43 -11.68 9.81 -5.17
CA ILE A 43 -11.23 10.04 -3.82
C ILE A 43 -11.95 11.31 -3.42
N GLU A 44 -12.84 11.22 -2.42
CA GLU A 44 -13.62 12.35 -1.93
C GLU A 44 -12.69 13.57 -1.88
N PHE A 45 -13.01 14.55 -2.75
CA PHE A 45 -12.18 15.64 -3.25
C PHE A 45 -11.55 16.55 -2.16
N GLN A 46 -11.81 16.28 -0.88
CA GLN A 46 -11.27 16.99 0.27
C GLN A 46 -10.02 16.33 0.87
N GLN A 47 -9.86 15.01 0.78
CA GLN A 47 -8.78 14.29 1.46
C GLN A 47 -7.48 14.19 0.63
N SER A 48 -7.54 14.47 -0.68
CA SER A 48 -6.36 14.48 -1.56
C SER A 48 -5.34 15.57 -1.18
N SER A 49 -5.80 16.69 -0.62
CA SER A 49 -4.93 17.80 -0.21
C SER A 49 -3.90 17.41 0.87
N GLU A 50 -4.25 16.47 1.75
CA GLU A 50 -3.39 16.00 2.84
C GLU A 50 -2.42 14.90 2.42
N LEU A 51 -2.80 14.13 1.39
CA LEU A 51 -1.97 13.10 0.77
C LEU A 51 -0.75 13.72 0.08
N GLY A 52 -0.98 14.84 -0.61
CA GLY A 52 0.07 15.58 -1.31
C GLY A 52 0.74 14.78 -2.44
N LYS A 53 1.76 15.38 -3.04
CA LYS A 53 2.37 14.85 -4.28
C LYS A 53 3.16 13.56 -4.02
N PHE A 54 3.84 13.47 -2.88
CA PHE A 54 4.64 12.30 -2.54
C PHE A 54 3.77 11.13 -2.09
N GLY A 55 2.65 11.40 -1.40
CA GLY A 55 1.67 10.38 -1.07
C GLY A 55 0.98 9.82 -2.32
N GLU A 56 0.64 10.67 -3.29
CA GLU A 56 0.13 10.22 -4.59
C GLU A 56 1.13 9.31 -5.30
N MET A 57 2.41 9.71 -5.34
CA MET A 57 3.49 8.90 -5.89
C MET A 57 3.60 7.52 -5.21
N MET A 58 3.46 7.45 -3.88
CA MET A 58 3.45 6.16 -3.16
C MET A 58 2.32 5.24 -3.65
N LEU A 59 1.12 5.79 -3.80
CA LEU A 59 -0.05 5.00 -4.21
C LEU A 59 0.03 4.57 -5.68
N GLU A 60 0.63 5.37 -6.55
CA GLU A 60 0.85 5.03 -7.96
C GLU A 60 1.88 3.89 -8.15
N MET A 61 2.76 3.68 -7.17
CA MET A 61 3.70 2.56 -7.20
C MET A 61 3.07 1.21 -6.85
N LEU A 62 1.83 1.18 -6.35
CA LEU A 62 1.16 -0.04 -5.95
C LEU A 62 0.06 -0.46 -6.94
N PRO A 63 -0.14 -1.77 -7.12
CA PRO A 63 -1.31 -2.29 -7.83
C PRO A 63 -2.59 -2.03 -7.02
N THR A 64 -3.61 -1.46 -7.65
CA THR A 64 -4.89 -1.11 -7.00
C THR A 64 -5.88 -2.27 -6.92
N ASP A 65 -5.55 -3.43 -7.48
CA ASP A 65 -6.37 -4.66 -7.49
C ASP A 65 -5.94 -5.69 -6.44
N LEU A 66 -4.89 -5.40 -5.67
CA LEU A 66 -4.40 -6.26 -4.61
C LEU A 66 -4.69 -5.68 -3.22
N ALA A 67 -4.94 -6.59 -2.27
CA ALA A 67 -5.23 -6.26 -0.89
C ALA A 67 -3.98 -5.79 -0.14
N PHE A 68 -3.75 -4.48 -0.12
CA PHE A 68 -2.71 -3.84 0.67
C PHE A 68 -3.30 -2.82 1.65
N THR A 69 -2.56 -2.57 2.73
CA THR A 69 -2.71 -1.38 3.56
C THR A 69 -1.46 -0.54 3.46
N VAL A 70 -1.62 0.77 3.26
CA VAL A 70 -0.52 1.72 3.12
C VAL A 70 -0.67 2.80 4.17
N PHE A 71 0.35 2.94 5.01
CA PHE A 71 0.49 4.04 5.95
C PHE A 71 1.27 5.16 5.26
N VAL A 72 0.55 6.12 4.67
CA VAL A 72 1.12 7.18 3.85
C VAL A 72 1.42 8.40 4.73
N PRO A 73 2.65 8.91 4.77
CA PRO A 73 2.92 10.16 5.48
C PRO A 73 2.15 11.32 4.85
N SER A 74 1.64 12.24 5.67
CA SER A 74 1.08 13.50 5.18
C SER A 74 2.15 14.34 4.46
N GLU A 75 1.75 15.27 3.60
CA GLU A 75 2.69 16.20 2.94
C GLU A 75 3.58 16.94 3.97
N ARG A 76 3.03 17.27 5.14
CA ARG A 76 3.80 17.90 6.23
C ARG A 76 4.84 16.97 6.84
N ALA A 77 4.54 15.69 6.97
CA ALA A 77 5.48 14.68 7.45
C ALA A 77 6.62 14.49 6.45
N PHE A 78 6.33 14.47 5.14
CA PHE A 78 7.35 14.44 4.11
C PHE A 78 8.29 15.66 4.17
N GLU A 79 7.73 16.86 4.38
CA GLU A 79 8.54 18.06 4.50
C GLU A 79 9.40 18.06 5.77
N HIS A 80 8.83 17.69 6.91
CA HIS A 80 9.51 17.76 8.20
C HIS A 80 10.57 16.65 8.38
N ASP A 81 10.21 15.40 8.10
CA ASP A 81 11.06 14.25 8.43
C ASP A 81 12.05 13.91 7.31
N LEU A 82 11.74 14.28 6.07
CA LEU A 82 12.55 13.97 4.88
C LEU A 82 13.06 15.21 4.14
N GLY A 83 12.63 16.43 4.53
CA GLY A 83 13.01 17.66 3.83
C GLY A 83 12.43 17.77 2.41
N LEU A 84 11.44 16.93 2.06
CA LEU A 84 10.87 16.87 0.72
C LEU A 84 9.74 17.90 0.58
N ARG A 85 9.87 18.80 -0.40
CA ARG A 85 8.89 19.87 -0.65
C ARG A 85 8.25 19.69 -2.03
N GLY A 86 6.92 19.53 -2.09
CA GLY A 86 6.19 19.31 -3.34
C GLY A 86 6.23 20.48 -4.35
N ASN A 87 6.55 21.70 -3.89
CA ASN A 87 6.41 22.94 -4.67
C ASN A 87 7.65 23.38 -5.46
N HIS A 88 8.77 22.68 -5.38
CA HIS A 88 9.97 23.03 -6.14
C HIS A 88 10.06 22.22 -7.44
N SER A 89 10.50 22.87 -8.52
CA SER A 89 10.85 22.15 -9.76
C SER A 89 12.10 21.32 -9.50
N LEU A 90 11.91 20.03 -9.24
CA LEU A 90 13.02 19.09 -9.06
C LEU A 90 13.72 18.88 -10.41
N SER A 91 15.05 18.92 -10.41
CA SER A 91 15.89 18.43 -11.50
C SER A 91 15.74 16.91 -11.67
N SER A 92 16.17 16.35 -12.80
CA SER A 92 16.07 14.90 -13.05
C SER A 92 16.79 14.04 -12.00
N GLU A 93 17.91 14.53 -11.45
CA GLU A 93 18.64 13.83 -10.39
C GLU A 93 17.88 13.89 -9.05
N GLU A 94 17.33 15.05 -8.71
CA GLU A 94 16.49 15.23 -7.52
C GLU A 94 15.21 14.39 -7.59
N TRP A 95 14.62 14.23 -8.77
CA TRP A 95 13.50 13.34 -9.00
C TRP A 95 13.85 11.88 -8.75
N ASN A 96 15.00 11.40 -9.24
CA ASN A 96 15.45 10.02 -9.01
C ASN A 96 15.71 9.76 -7.52
N ASN A 97 16.36 10.70 -6.84
CA ASN A 97 16.60 10.62 -5.40
C ASN A 97 15.29 10.63 -4.61
N THR A 98 14.34 11.48 -5.00
CA THR A 98 13.01 11.53 -4.42
C THR A 98 12.27 10.21 -4.61
N TYR A 99 12.24 9.68 -5.83
CA TYR A 99 11.60 8.39 -6.12
C TYR A 99 12.22 7.26 -5.30
N ALA A 100 13.55 7.21 -5.20
CA ALA A 100 14.24 6.23 -4.36
C ALA A 100 13.84 6.35 -2.88
N THR A 101 13.80 7.58 -2.34
CA THR A 101 13.32 7.85 -0.98
C THR A 101 11.88 7.39 -0.77
N VAL A 102 10.96 7.82 -1.63
CA VAL A 102 9.52 7.49 -1.53
C VAL A 102 9.30 5.98 -1.67
N SER A 103 9.99 5.31 -2.60
CA SER A 103 9.93 3.85 -2.76
C SER A 103 10.42 3.11 -1.51
N ARG A 104 11.42 3.66 -0.82
CA ARG A 104 11.97 3.08 0.40
C ARG A 104 11.02 3.26 1.58
N VAL A 105 10.42 4.44 1.72
CA VAL A 105 9.34 4.69 2.69
C VAL A 105 8.17 3.73 2.45
N LEU A 106 7.73 3.58 1.20
CA LEU A 106 6.67 2.63 0.82
C LEU A 106 7.01 1.20 1.25
N GLY A 107 8.26 0.76 1.08
CA GLY A 107 8.71 -0.54 1.52
C GLY A 107 8.52 -0.78 3.03
N PHE A 108 8.74 0.25 3.85
CA PHE A 108 8.53 0.17 5.30
C PHE A 108 7.07 0.31 5.71
N SER A 109 6.28 1.09 4.98
CA SER A 109 4.96 1.53 5.45
C SER A 109 3.77 0.85 4.77
N ALA A 110 4.00 -0.08 3.84
CA ALA A 110 2.95 -0.87 3.21
C ALA A 110 2.94 -2.32 3.71
N VAL A 111 1.76 -2.89 3.92
CA VAL A 111 1.52 -4.26 4.39
C VAL A 111 0.68 -5.01 3.35
N PRO A 112 1.05 -6.24 2.95
CA PRO A 112 0.31 -7.04 1.94
C PRO A 112 -0.98 -7.69 2.49
N ARG A 113 -1.82 -6.91 3.17
CA ARG A 113 -3.17 -7.28 3.61
C ARG A 113 -3.99 -6.04 3.97
N LYS A 114 -5.31 -6.16 3.97
CA LYS A 114 -6.20 -5.11 4.50
C LYS A 114 -6.18 -5.07 6.03
N ILE A 115 -5.95 -3.89 6.58
CA ILE A 115 -5.98 -3.54 8.00
C ILE A 115 -6.86 -2.30 8.13
N TYR A 116 -8.03 -2.49 8.72
CA TYR A 116 -8.93 -1.39 9.05
C TYR A 116 -8.71 -0.93 10.49
N SER A 117 -8.91 0.35 10.80
CA SER A 117 -8.77 0.90 12.15
C SER A 117 -9.65 0.14 13.14
N ASP A 118 -10.89 -0.15 12.77
CA ASP A 118 -11.84 -0.89 13.61
C ASP A 118 -11.43 -2.35 13.91
N SER A 119 -10.50 -2.91 13.13
CA SER A 119 -9.94 -4.24 13.39
C SER A 119 -8.87 -4.25 14.49
N ILE A 120 -8.42 -3.07 14.92
CA ILE A 120 -7.40 -2.88 15.96
C ILE A 120 -8.10 -2.55 17.28
N PRO A 121 -8.03 -3.44 18.29
CA PRO A 121 -8.62 -3.17 19.60
C PRO A 121 -7.83 -2.13 20.39
N ILE A 122 -8.53 -1.27 21.12
CA ILE A 122 -7.94 -0.26 22.01
C ILE A 122 -7.06 -0.92 23.08
N GLY A 123 -5.87 -0.35 23.32
CA GLY A 123 -4.93 -0.83 24.33
C GLY A 123 -4.27 -2.18 23.99
N LYS A 124 -4.42 -2.67 22.76
CA LYS A 124 -3.73 -3.86 22.27
C LYS A 124 -2.90 -3.50 21.05
N GLU A 125 -1.71 -4.07 21.00
CA GLU A 125 -0.81 -3.96 19.87
C GLU A 125 -0.86 -5.24 19.03
N LYS A 126 -0.75 -5.08 17.72
CA LYS A 126 -0.61 -6.16 16.74
C LYS A 126 0.60 -5.87 15.87
N SER A 127 1.40 -6.88 15.58
CA SER A 127 2.50 -6.75 14.62
C SER A 127 2.11 -7.25 13.23
N PHE A 128 2.69 -6.61 12.22
CA PHE A 128 2.52 -6.94 10.80
C PHE A 128 3.84 -6.75 10.06
N ASP A 129 4.16 -7.65 9.14
CA ASP A 129 5.33 -7.49 8.28
C ASP A 129 5.02 -6.55 7.10
N SER A 130 5.85 -5.52 6.91
CA SER A 130 5.77 -4.65 5.74
C SER A 130 6.26 -5.38 4.47
N ILE A 131 6.13 -4.72 3.31
CA ILE A 131 6.68 -5.20 2.03
C ILE A 131 8.19 -5.46 2.12
N SER A 132 8.93 -4.65 2.87
CA SER A 132 10.38 -4.84 3.10
C SER A 132 10.71 -5.86 4.19
N GLY A 133 9.71 -6.43 4.86
CA GLY A 133 9.89 -7.29 6.03
C GLY A 133 10.19 -6.53 7.32
N PHE A 134 9.94 -5.21 7.34
CA PHE A 134 10.03 -4.39 8.55
C PHE A 134 8.78 -4.60 9.41
N GLU A 135 8.97 -4.89 10.70
CA GLU A 135 7.85 -5.16 11.60
C GLU A 135 7.16 -3.84 12.01
N LEU A 136 5.87 -3.76 11.71
CA LEU A 136 4.98 -2.66 12.07
C LEU A 136 4.12 -3.05 13.26
N TYR A 137 4.26 -2.31 14.35
CA TYR A 137 3.47 -2.38 15.57
C TYR A 137 2.30 -1.41 15.47
N VAL A 138 1.11 -1.95 15.25
CA VAL A 138 -0.14 -1.21 15.08
C VAL A 138 -0.97 -1.33 16.34
N SER A 139 -1.37 -0.20 16.92
CA SER A 139 -2.19 -0.11 18.12
C SER A 139 -3.19 1.04 18.03
N LYS A 140 -4.03 1.18 19.04
CA LYS A 140 -4.86 2.38 19.27
C LYS A 140 -4.49 3.00 20.61
N ASP A 141 -4.33 4.32 20.63
CA ASP A 141 -4.07 5.06 21.86
C ASP A 141 -5.32 5.17 22.74
N LEU A 142 -5.22 5.95 23.83
CA LEU A 142 -6.32 6.13 24.79
C LEU A 142 -7.50 6.93 24.22
N GLU A 143 -7.25 7.72 23.16
CA GLU A 143 -8.26 8.50 22.45
C GLU A 143 -8.94 7.67 21.35
N GLY A 144 -8.38 6.49 21.04
CA GLY A 144 -8.88 5.56 20.04
C GLY A 144 -8.28 5.80 18.64
N GLU A 145 -7.29 6.68 18.53
CA GLU A 145 -6.60 7.00 17.29
C GLU A 145 -5.60 5.89 16.93
N LEU A 146 -5.45 5.62 15.63
CA LEU A 146 -4.56 4.57 15.14
C LEU A 146 -3.10 5.04 15.28
N VAL A 147 -2.25 4.19 15.87
CA VAL A 147 -0.83 4.45 16.04
C VAL A 147 -0.03 3.32 15.43
N VAL A 148 0.98 3.66 14.63
CA VAL A 148 1.89 2.70 13.99
C VAL A 148 3.33 3.07 14.30
N ASN A 149 4.07 2.20 14.99
CA ASN A 149 5.45 2.45 15.45
C ASN A 149 5.61 3.80 16.17
N GLY A 150 4.61 4.21 16.95
CA GLY A 150 4.59 5.49 17.67
C GLY A 150 4.13 6.71 16.84
N VAL A 151 3.89 6.54 15.54
CA VAL A 151 3.37 7.60 14.66
C VAL A 151 1.84 7.56 14.66
N ARG A 152 1.20 8.69 14.98
CA ARG A 152 -0.27 8.82 14.96
C ARG A 152 -0.82 8.94 13.54
N SER A 153 -1.99 8.36 13.30
CA SER A 153 -2.79 8.62 12.12
C SER A 153 -3.42 10.00 12.18
N LYS A 154 -3.57 10.61 11.00
CA LYS A 154 -4.39 11.79 10.75
C LYS A 154 -5.74 11.43 10.16
N TRP A 155 -5.74 10.48 9.22
CA TRP A 155 -6.93 9.93 8.57
C TRP A 155 -6.78 8.43 8.45
N VAL A 156 -7.87 7.70 8.64
CA VAL A 156 -7.87 6.22 8.61
C VAL A 156 -8.92 5.69 7.66
N ASP A 157 -8.73 4.46 7.21
CA ASP A 157 -9.69 3.65 6.44
C ASP A 157 -10.14 4.24 5.10
N MET A 158 -9.29 5.08 4.49
CA MET A 158 -9.51 5.57 3.12
C MET A 158 -9.33 4.41 2.13
N GLN A 159 -10.05 4.44 1.01
CA GLN A 159 -9.99 3.37 0.01
C GLN A 159 -9.59 3.92 -1.37
N LYS A 160 -8.71 3.20 -2.07
CA LYS A 160 -8.34 3.43 -3.47
C LYS A 160 -8.25 2.08 -4.18
N GLY A 161 -9.33 1.68 -4.86
CA GLY A 161 -9.49 0.30 -5.31
C GLY A 161 -9.49 -0.67 -4.13
N GLU A 162 -8.65 -1.70 -4.18
CA GLU A 162 -8.44 -2.68 -3.11
C GLU A 162 -7.44 -2.22 -2.03
N LEU A 163 -6.83 -1.04 -2.19
CA LEU A 163 -5.93 -0.46 -1.19
C LEU A 163 -6.71 0.17 -0.04
N VAL A 164 -6.27 -0.09 1.19
CA VAL A 164 -6.65 0.69 2.37
C VAL A 164 -5.53 1.68 2.68
N VAL A 165 -5.86 2.95 2.80
CA VAL A 165 -4.90 4.04 3.01
C VAL A 165 -5.17 4.69 4.36
N HIS A 166 -4.12 4.85 5.15
CA HIS A 166 -4.12 5.63 6.38
C HIS A 166 -3.10 6.75 6.22
N ILE A 167 -3.51 8.01 6.42
CA ILE A 167 -2.60 9.16 6.39
C ILE A 167 -1.98 9.32 7.77
N MET A 168 -0.66 9.46 7.84
CA MET A 168 0.12 9.50 9.07
C MET A 168 0.72 10.90 9.31
N GLU A 169 0.80 11.31 10.58
CA GLU A 169 1.41 12.59 10.99
C GLU A 169 2.95 12.58 10.94
N GLY A 170 3.57 11.43 10.66
CA GLY A 170 5.02 11.27 10.56
C GLY A 170 5.40 10.16 9.58
N VAL A 171 6.69 10.02 9.30
CA VAL A 171 7.20 8.99 8.39
C VAL A 171 7.59 7.72 9.15
N ILE A 172 7.04 6.58 8.73
CA ILE A 172 7.40 5.27 9.27
C ILE A 172 8.61 4.74 8.50
N MET A 173 9.71 4.50 9.20
CA MET A 173 10.95 3.99 8.62
C MET A 173 11.81 3.23 9.65
N ASP A 174 12.79 2.49 9.16
CA ASP A 174 13.80 1.87 10.03
C ASP A 174 14.83 2.91 10.52
N ALA A 175 15.53 2.58 11.61
CA ALA A 175 16.51 3.47 12.24
C ALA A 175 17.75 3.74 11.36
N GLN A 176 18.12 2.83 10.46
CA GLN A 176 19.24 3.03 9.54
C GLN A 176 18.89 4.08 8.48
N PHE A 177 17.67 4.00 7.94
CA PHE A 177 17.16 4.96 6.98
C PHE A 177 16.97 6.32 7.64
N GLU A 178 16.39 6.36 8.85
CA GLU A 178 16.24 7.58 9.63
C GLU A 178 17.59 8.31 9.81
N GLN A 179 18.65 7.60 10.20
CA GLN A 179 19.98 8.18 10.32
C GLN A 179 20.53 8.73 9.00
N SER A 180 20.15 8.14 7.86
CA SER A 180 20.61 8.57 6.55
C SER A 180 19.94 9.86 6.06
N VAL A 181 18.73 10.16 6.54
CA VAL A 181 17.93 11.33 6.14
C VAL A 181 17.95 12.46 7.17
N ARG A 182 18.41 12.19 8.39
CA ARG A 182 18.57 13.22 9.43
C ARG A 182 19.52 14.34 8.98
N PRO A 183 19.15 15.61 9.18
CA PRO A 183 20.01 16.75 8.88
C PRO A 183 21.29 16.73 9.74
N ASP A 184 22.39 17.23 9.18
CA ASP A 184 23.72 17.17 9.80
C ASP A 184 23.84 17.96 11.12
N ASP A 185 22.92 18.87 11.40
CA ASP A 185 22.93 19.72 12.61
C ASP A 185 22.75 18.91 13.91
N GLU A 186 22.09 17.75 13.88
CA GLU A 186 21.99 16.85 15.04
C GLU A 186 23.20 15.91 15.18
N ARG A 187 23.99 15.76 14.11
CA ARG A 187 25.17 14.88 14.09
C ARG A 187 26.35 15.47 14.87
N GLY A 188 26.31 16.77 15.17
CA GLY A 188 27.34 17.52 15.93
C GLY A 188 27.04 17.77 17.41
N GLY A 189 25.85 17.44 17.92
CA GLY A 189 25.39 17.82 19.27
C GLY A 189 25.82 16.89 20.43
N GLY A 190 26.89 16.09 20.26
CA GLY A 190 27.20 14.99 21.17
C GLY A 190 28.67 14.87 21.56
N ARG A 191 29.24 15.90 22.21
CA ARG A 191 30.34 15.74 23.19
C ARG A 191 30.64 17.05 23.94
N LEU A 192 29.80 17.38 24.93
CA LEU A 192 30.29 18.14 26.08
C LEU A 192 30.76 17.12 27.12
N CYS A 193 32.07 16.94 27.17
CA CYS A 193 32.76 16.22 28.23
C CYS A 193 32.42 16.86 29.57
N PHE A 194 31.83 16.09 30.49
CA PHE A 194 31.92 16.40 31.90
C PHE A 194 33.34 16.08 32.36
N THR A 195 34.17 17.12 32.47
CA THR A 195 35.36 17.15 33.31
C THR A 195 35.34 18.46 34.08
N HIS A 196 34.78 18.46 35.29
CA HIS A 196 35.51 18.53 36.57
C HIS A 196 34.55 18.55 37.75
#